data_AF-A0A838Q5V7-F1
#
_entry.id   AF-A0A838Q5V7-F1
#
_cell.length_a   1.000
_cell.length_b   1.000
_cell.length_c   1.000
_cell.angle_alpha   90.00
_cell.angle_beta   90.00
_cell.angle_gamma   90.00
#
_symmetry.space_group_name_H-M   'P 1'
#
loop_
_entity.id
_entity.type
_entity.pdbx_description
1 polymer ?
#
loop_
_entity_poly.entity_id
_entity_poly.type
_entity_poly.pdbx_seq_one_letter_code
_entity_poly.pdbx_strand_id
1 'polypeptide(L)'
;MSYVELHACSAFSFLRGGSFPEQLAEVAANLGLPAAALLDRNGVYGSQRFSVAAREHGVRPIVGCELTMEDGTVLPVLVKTRSGYANLCSLLTQAHLRSEVKGECAVTWEELGEFAEGLVGLLGSACLQRAGFGILPKQTFVGELGTTRVKCSDGYKSSRRRNAIASTPQACAPRSPADYAQRLIKSLGHENV
;
A
#
# COMPACT_ATOMS: atom_id res chain seq x y z
N MET A 1 -2.40 12.33 -20.06
CA MET A 1 -2.81 11.88 -18.71
C MET A 1 -1.53 11.61 -17.93
N SER A 2 -1.33 12.26 -16.78
CA SER A 2 -0.17 11.99 -15.92
C SER A 2 -0.48 10.78 -15.03
N TYR A 3 0.34 9.73 -15.14
CA TYR A 3 0.27 8.55 -14.30
C TYR A 3 1.37 8.61 -13.23
N VAL A 4 1.12 8.02 -12.06
CA VAL A 4 2.09 7.86 -10.97
C VAL A 4 1.96 6.43 -10.49
N GLU A 5 3.07 5.69 -10.49
CA GLU A 5 3.09 4.33 -9.97
C GLU A 5 3.11 4.38 -8.44
N LEU A 6 2.07 3.87 -7.78
CA LEU A 6 1.98 3.85 -6.32
C LEU A 6 2.17 2.45 -5.73
N HIS A 7 2.46 1.44 -6.55
CA HIS A 7 2.57 0.06 -6.11
C HIS A 7 3.58 -0.75 -6.94
N ALA A 8 4.86 -0.38 -6.88
CA ALA A 8 5.96 -1.19 -7.42
C ALA A 8 6.63 -2.03 -6.31
N CYS A 9 7.21 -3.18 -6.69
CA CYS A 9 8.04 -4.01 -5.80
C CYS A 9 9.41 -4.25 -6.45
N SER A 10 10.47 -4.31 -5.64
CA SER A 10 11.83 -4.55 -6.13
C SER A 10 12.26 -6.01 -5.92
N ALA A 11 13.43 -6.36 -6.43
CA ALA A 11 14.10 -7.63 -6.20
C ALA A 11 14.35 -7.93 -4.71
N PHE A 12 14.26 -6.92 -3.82
CA PHE A 12 14.33 -7.14 -2.38
C PHE A 12 13.04 -7.75 -1.79
N SER A 13 11.95 -7.77 -2.56
CA SER A 13 10.78 -8.59 -2.27
C SER A 13 11.02 -10.00 -2.78
N PHE A 14 11.54 -10.87 -1.91
CA PHE A 14 12.00 -12.21 -2.28
C PHE A 14 10.91 -13.02 -3.00
N LEU A 15 11.28 -13.64 -4.14
CA LEU A 15 10.38 -14.41 -5.01
C LEU A 15 9.13 -13.64 -5.50
N ARG A 16 9.18 -12.29 -5.48
CA ARG A 16 8.08 -11.42 -5.93
C ARG A 16 8.53 -10.38 -6.95
N GLY A 17 9.62 -9.68 -6.68
CA GLY A 17 10.21 -8.71 -7.61
C GLY A 17 11.44 -9.26 -8.31
N GLY A 18 11.64 -8.85 -9.56
CA GLY A 18 12.82 -9.21 -10.37
C GLY A 18 13.71 -8.04 -10.74
N SER A 19 13.27 -6.81 -10.50
CA SER A 19 13.98 -5.59 -10.91
C SER A 19 14.69 -4.94 -9.73
N PHE A 20 15.93 -4.50 -9.92
CA PHE A 20 16.62 -3.72 -8.90
C PHE A 20 15.97 -2.33 -8.75
N PRO A 21 15.98 -1.74 -7.53
CA PRO A 21 15.45 -0.40 -7.27
C PRO A 21 15.96 0.67 -8.25
N GLU A 22 17.24 0.63 -8.59
CA GLU A 22 17.90 1.58 -9.49
C GLU A 22 17.32 1.48 -10.91
N GLN A 23 17.08 0.26 -11.39
CA GLN A 23 16.45 0.03 -12.70
C GLN A 23 14.99 0.49 -12.71
N LEU A 24 14.25 0.32 -11.61
CA LEU A 24 12.89 0.81 -11.50
C LEU A 24 12.84 2.35 -11.57
N ALA A 25 13.80 3.03 -10.95
CA ALA A 25 13.93 4.47 -11.02
C ALA A 25 14.25 4.96 -12.45
N GLU A 26 15.19 4.30 -13.12
CA GLU A 26 15.55 4.58 -14.53
C GLU A 26 14.33 4.43 -15.46
N VAL A 27 13.60 3.31 -15.34
CA VAL A 27 12.40 3.06 -16.14
C VAL A 27 11.31 4.09 -15.86
N ALA A 28 11.10 4.46 -14.58
CA ALA A 28 10.12 5.49 -14.22
C ALA A 28 10.44 6.84 -14.89
N ALA A 29 11.72 7.20 -14.96
CA ALA A 29 12.18 8.41 -15.63
C ALA A 29 11.99 8.33 -17.15
N ASN A 30 12.36 7.20 -17.77
CA ASN A 30 12.17 6.96 -19.21
C ASN A 30 10.69 7.02 -19.63
N LEU A 31 9.78 6.62 -18.74
CA LEU A 31 8.33 6.72 -18.93
C LEU A 31 7.77 8.13 -18.63
N GLY A 32 8.59 9.07 -18.17
CA GLY A 32 8.18 10.43 -17.82
C GLY A 32 7.28 10.47 -16.58
N LEU A 33 7.43 9.51 -15.65
CA LEU A 33 6.66 9.50 -14.41
C LEU A 33 7.17 10.60 -13.47
N PRO A 34 6.30 11.52 -12.99
CA PRO A 34 6.72 12.58 -12.09
C PRO A 34 7.04 12.06 -10.67
N ALA A 35 6.54 10.88 -10.33
CA ALA A 35 6.80 10.18 -9.07
C ALA A 35 6.58 8.68 -9.23
N ALA A 36 7.20 7.90 -8.35
CA ALA A 36 6.96 6.46 -8.24
C ALA A 36 7.15 5.99 -6.80
N ALA A 37 6.38 4.99 -6.37
CA ALA A 37 6.45 4.40 -5.04
C ALA A 37 7.05 3.00 -5.08
N LEU A 38 7.91 2.69 -4.11
CA LEU A 38 8.44 1.36 -3.89
C LEU A 38 7.90 0.77 -2.59
N LEU A 39 7.24 -0.39 -2.71
CA LEU A 39 6.59 -1.13 -1.63
C LEU A 39 7.14 -2.54 -1.60
N ASP A 40 8.26 -2.72 -0.89
CA ASP A 40 8.79 -4.06 -0.70
C ASP A 40 7.96 -4.86 0.31
N ARG A 41 8.02 -6.19 0.21
CA ARG A 41 7.25 -7.09 1.06
C ARG A 41 7.80 -7.13 2.48
N ASN A 42 6.96 -6.81 3.45
CA ASN A 42 7.26 -6.83 4.89
C ASN A 42 8.56 -6.08 5.23
N GLY A 43 8.90 -5.03 4.49
CA GLY A 43 10.20 -4.38 4.64
C GLY A 43 10.35 -3.13 3.79
N VAL A 44 11.35 -2.34 4.14
CA VAL A 44 11.78 -1.15 3.37
C VAL A 44 13.20 -1.36 2.82
N TYR A 45 13.51 -2.58 2.41
CA TYR A 45 14.88 -3.00 2.07
C TYR A 45 15.47 -2.26 0.87
N GLY A 46 14.68 -2.09 -0.21
CA GLY A 46 15.08 -1.39 -1.42
C GLY A 46 14.77 0.11 -1.41
N SER A 47 14.11 0.63 -0.36
CA SER A 47 13.56 1.99 -0.33
C SER A 47 14.65 3.06 -0.48
N GLN A 48 15.76 2.93 0.24
CA GLN A 48 16.84 3.91 0.19
C GLN A 48 17.56 3.91 -1.16
N ARG A 49 17.81 2.73 -1.73
CA ARG A 49 18.43 2.60 -3.06
C ARG A 49 17.55 3.22 -4.14
N PHE A 50 16.26 2.93 -4.09
CA PHE A 50 15.27 3.57 -4.96
C PHE A 50 15.23 5.08 -4.77
N SER A 51 15.21 5.56 -3.53
CA SER A 51 15.10 6.98 -3.20
C SER A 51 16.28 7.79 -3.74
N VAL A 52 17.50 7.26 -3.64
CA VAL A 52 18.70 7.87 -4.22
C VAL A 52 18.60 7.90 -5.75
N ALA A 53 18.40 6.75 -6.39
CA ALA A 53 18.38 6.65 -7.85
C ALA A 53 17.24 7.47 -8.49
N ALA A 54 16.03 7.45 -7.90
CA ALA A 54 14.90 8.22 -8.39
C ALA A 54 15.19 9.73 -8.40
N ARG A 55 15.83 10.24 -7.34
CA ARG A 55 16.22 11.65 -7.24
C ARG A 55 17.24 12.04 -8.30
N GLU A 56 18.23 11.18 -8.58
CA GLU A 56 19.21 11.39 -9.65
C GLU A 56 18.56 11.48 -11.03
N HIS A 57 17.48 10.72 -11.24
CA HIS A 57 16.71 10.74 -12.48
C HIS A 57 15.54 11.76 -12.50
N GLY A 58 15.42 12.62 -11.49
CA GLY A 58 14.36 13.63 -11.41
C GLY A 58 12.95 13.07 -11.16
N VAL A 59 12.85 11.81 -10.74
CA VAL A 59 11.60 11.15 -10.33
C VAL A 59 11.46 11.32 -8.82
N ARG A 60 10.29 11.76 -8.35
CA ARG A 60 10.07 11.84 -6.91
C ARG A 60 9.84 10.44 -6.32
N PRO A 61 10.67 9.98 -5.37
CA PRO A 61 10.45 8.71 -4.70
C PRO A 61 9.33 8.82 -3.66
N ILE A 62 8.54 7.76 -3.53
CA ILE A 62 7.60 7.55 -2.44
C ILE A 62 7.95 6.23 -1.76
N VAL A 63 8.14 6.27 -0.44
CA VAL A 63 8.48 5.09 0.34
C VAL A 63 7.20 4.41 0.84
N GLY A 64 7.16 3.09 0.80
CA GLY A 64 6.08 2.30 1.36
C GLY A 64 6.49 0.85 1.61
N CYS A 65 5.51 0.02 1.93
CA CYS A 65 5.69 -1.41 2.22
C CYS A 65 4.39 -2.17 1.90
N GLU A 66 4.51 -3.41 1.44
CA GLU A 66 3.40 -4.36 1.50
C GLU A 66 3.41 -5.10 2.84
N LEU A 67 2.45 -4.80 3.73
CA LEU A 67 2.31 -5.50 5.00
C LEU A 67 1.54 -6.81 4.79
N THR A 68 2.04 -7.91 5.35
CA THR A 68 1.24 -9.12 5.53
C THR A 68 0.47 -8.98 6.83
N MET A 69 -0.85 -9.09 6.77
CA MET A 69 -1.71 -9.02 7.94
C MET A 69 -1.91 -10.41 8.56
N GLU A 70 -2.30 -10.45 9.83
CA GLU A 70 -2.59 -11.69 10.58
C GLU A 70 -3.67 -12.58 9.93
N ASP A 71 -4.60 -11.97 9.18
CA ASP A 71 -5.65 -12.66 8.43
C ASP A 71 -5.17 -13.16 7.04
N GLY A 72 -3.88 -13.04 6.76
CA GLY A 72 -3.25 -13.44 5.49
C GLY A 72 -3.48 -12.45 4.34
N THR A 73 -4.16 -11.33 4.59
CA THR A 73 -4.30 -10.26 3.61
C THR A 73 -2.98 -9.50 3.42
N VAL A 74 -2.87 -8.80 2.29
CA VAL A 74 -1.72 -7.94 2.00
C VAL A 74 -2.22 -6.51 1.91
N LEU A 75 -1.67 -5.64 2.73
CA LEU A 75 -2.03 -4.24 2.79
C LEU A 75 -0.85 -3.37 2.33
N PRO A 76 -0.92 -2.77 1.13
CA PRO A 76 0.05 -1.79 0.71
C PRO A 76 -0.13 -0.50 1.52
N VAL A 77 0.96 -0.03 2.14
CA VAL A 77 1.00 1.22 2.91
C VAL A 77 2.06 2.15 2.35
N LEU A 78 1.73 3.44 2.29
CA LEU A 78 2.62 4.52 1.87
C LEU A 78 2.96 5.42 3.05
N VAL A 79 4.19 5.92 3.07
CA VAL A 79 4.68 6.84 4.08
C VAL A 79 4.34 8.27 3.67
N LYS A 80 3.57 8.95 4.51
CA LYS A 80 3.20 10.36 4.33
C LYS A 80 4.21 11.31 4.96
N THR A 81 4.67 10.98 6.17
CA THR A 81 5.51 11.83 7.02
C THR A 81 6.71 11.06 7.56
N ARG A 82 7.71 11.77 8.11
CA ARG A 82 8.87 11.20 8.78
C ARG A 82 8.47 10.40 10.03
N SER A 83 7.48 10.87 10.79
CA SER A 83 6.89 10.09 11.88
C SER A 83 6.26 8.80 11.36
N GLY A 84 5.58 8.85 10.20
CA GLY A 84 5.06 7.67 9.54
C GLY A 84 6.14 6.66 9.16
N TYR A 85 7.30 7.11 8.68
CA TYR A 85 8.42 6.20 8.40
C TYR A 85 8.96 5.54 9.67
N ALA A 86 9.13 6.32 10.74
CA ALA A 86 9.55 5.78 12.04
C ALA A 86 8.54 4.74 12.55
N ASN A 87 7.24 5.05 12.46
CA ASN A 87 6.16 4.14 12.84
C ASN A 87 6.16 2.87 12.00
N LEU A 88 6.33 2.96 10.69
CA LEU A 88 6.44 1.80 9.80
C LEU A 88 7.63 0.90 10.16
N CYS A 89 8.79 1.51 10.41
CA CYS A 89 9.99 0.77 10.82
C CYS A 89 9.77 0.08 12.17
N SER A 90 9.22 0.77 13.17
CA SER A 90 8.92 0.20 14.48
C SER A 90 7.91 -0.95 14.39
N LEU A 91 6.84 -0.78 13.62
CA LEU A 91 5.83 -1.81 13.36
C LEU A 91 6.46 -3.06 12.73
N LEU A 92 7.23 -2.88 11.66
CA LEU A 92 7.92 -3.99 10.99
C LEU A 92 8.93 -4.67 11.92
N THR A 93 9.67 -3.92 12.73
CA THR A 93 10.60 -4.50 13.71
C THR A 93 9.85 -5.35 14.73
N GLN A 94 8.74 -4.87 15.29
CA GLN A 94 7.95 -5.65 16.25
C GLN A 94 7.37 -6.92 15.64
N ALA A 95 6.80 -6.82 14.44
CA ALA A 95 6.24 -7.97 13.75
C ALA A 95 7.30 -9.04 13.41
N HIS A 96 8.52 -8.65 12.99
CA HIS A 96 9.62 -9.61 12.80
C HIS A 96 10.14 -10.21 14.10
N LEU A 97 10.22 -9.43 15.19
CA LEU A 97 10.70 -9.93 16.48
C LEU A 97 9.73 -10.94 17.10
N ARG A 98 8.43 -10.79 16.86
CA ARG A 98 7.41 -11.76 17.28
C ARG A 98 7.44 -13.05 16.44
N SER A 99 7.81 -12.95 15.16
CA SER A 99 7.69 -14.07 14.23
C SER A 99 8.74 -15.14 14.52
N GLU A 100 8.28 -16.35 14.85
CA GLU A 100 9.16 -17.50 15.13
C GLU A 100 9.75 -18.11 13.85
N VAL A 101 9.04 -17.97 12.73
CA VAL A 101 9.42 -18.52 11.43
C VAL A 101 10.15 -17.45 10.60
N LYS A 102 11.35 -17.81 10.13
CA LYS A 102 12.14 -16.92 9.28
C LYS A 102 11.40 -16.59 7.98
N GLY A 103 11.20 -15.30 7.73
CA GLY A 103 10.55 -14.80 6.51
C GLY A 103 9.04 -14.60 6.66
N GLU A 104 8.46 -14.97 7.80
CA GLU A 104 7.11 -14.57 8.17
C GLU A 104 7.17 -13.26 8.98
N CYS A 105 6.18 -12.41 8.75
CA CYS A 105 6.03 -11.12 9.40
C CYS A 105 4.57 -10.72 9.24
N ALA A 106 3.73 -11.18 10.16
CA ALA A 106 2.29 -10.92 10.16
C ALA A 106 1.98 -9.81 11.16
N VAL A 107 1.52 -8.66 10.66
CA VAL A 107 1.09 -7.50 11.45
C VAL A 107 -0.37 -7.69 11.88
N THR A 108 -0.69 -7.41 13.14
CA THR A 108 -2.09 -7.46 13.59
C THR A 108 -2.82 -6.15 13.25
N TRP A 109 -4.15 -6.20 13.19
CA TRP A 109 -4.94 -4.99 12.96
C TRP A 109 -4.83 -3.98 14.12
N GLU A 110 -4.62 -4.48 15.33
CA GLU A 110 -4.41 -3.66 16.53
C GLU A 110 -3.08 -2.89 16.45
N GLU A 111 -1.98 -3.58 16.13
CA GLU A 111 -0.66 -2.97 15.94
C GLU A 111 -0.68 -1.92 14.84
N LEU A 112 -1.30 -2.24 13.70
CA LEU A 112 -1.44 -1.26 12.63
C LEU A 112 -2.17 -0.01 13.12
N GLY A 113 -3.18 -0.15 13.99
CA GLY A 113 -3.89 0.97 14.61
C GLY A 113 -2.99 1.86 15.48
N GLU A 114 -2.07 1.26 16.24
CA GLU A 114 -1.11 1.99 17.08
C GLU A 114 -0.08 2.78 16.27
N PHE A 115 0.37 2.22 15.13
CA PHE A 115 1.40 2.80 14.28
C PHE A 115 0.85 3.51 13.02
N ALA A 116 -0.47 3.73 12.93
CA ALA A 116 -1.12 4.27 11.74
C ALA A 116 -0.78 5.74 11.44
N GLU A 117 -0.33 6.50 12.44
CA GLU A 117 -0.05 7.93 12.26
C GLU A 117 1.02 8.15 11.19
N GLY A 118 0.73 8.99 10.21
CA GLY A 118 1.66 9.29 9.11
C GLY A 118 1.71 8.21 8.02
N LEU A 119 0.86 7.19 8.07
CA LEU A 119 0.72 6.16 7.04
C LEU A 119 -0.56 6.36 6.21
N VAL A 120 -0.52 5.90 4.96
CA VAL A 120 -1.67 5.87 4.05
C VAL A 120 -1.81 4.45 3.51
N GLY A 121 -2.88 3.76 3.91
CA GLY A 121 -3.21 2.43 3.39
C GLY A 121 -3.93 2.52 2.04
N LEU A 122 -3.47 1.74 1.06
CA LEU A 122 -4.14 1.58 -0.23
C LEU A 122 -5.10 0.40 -0.16
N LEU A 123 -6.38 0.69 0.09
CA LEU A 123 -7.42 -0.33 0.10
C LEU A 123 -7.89 -0.61 -1.33
N GLY A 124 -7.59 -1.80 -1.83
CA GLY A 124 -8.15 -2.31 -3.08
C GLY A 124 -9.62 -2.71 -2.90
N SER A 125 -10.41 -2.57 -3.98
CA SER A 125 -11.70 -3.26 -4.05
C SER A 125 -11.44 -4.75 -4.30
N ALA A 126 -11.55 -5.54 -3.22
CA ALA A 126 -11.49 -7.00 -3.15
C ALA A 126 -10.10 -7.65 -3.35
N CYS A 127 -9.65 -8.30 -2.26
CA CYS A 127 -9.02 -9.63 -2.26
C CYS A 127 -8.23 -10.00 -3.53
N LEU A 128 -7.03 -9.44 -3.71
CA LEU A 128 -6.07 -9.98 -4.67
C LEU A 128 -4.79 -10.34 -3.91
N GLN A 129 -4.83 -11.55 -3.34
CA GLN A 129 -3.65 -12.24 -2.87
C GLN A 129 -2.74 -12.44 -4.10
N ARG A 130 -1.67 -11.64 -4.23
CA ARG A 130 -0.62 -11.89 -5.24
C ARG A 130 0.21 -13.14 -4.91
N ALA A 131 -0.34 -14.11 -4.18
CA ALA A 131 0.39 -15.31 -3.80
C ALA A 131 0.52 -16.23 -5.02
N GLY A 132 1.77 -16.52 -5.41
CA GLY A 132 2.14 -17.57 -6.34
C GLY A 132 1.89 -18.99 -5.80
N PHE A 133 0.78 -19.20 -5.11
CA PHE A 133 0.20 -20.50 -4.84
C PHE A 133 -1.15 -20.53 -5.55
N GLY A 134 -1.42 -21.62 -6.26
CA GLY A 134 -2.57 -21.78 -7.15
C GLY A 134 -3.88 -21.26 -6.57
N ILE A 135 -4.76 -20.82 -7.47
CA ILE A 135 -6.11 -20.29 -7.24
C ILE A 135 -6.79 -21.05 -6.09
N LEU A 136 -6.71 -20.49 -4.88
CA LEU A 136 -7.55 -20.96 -3.78
C LEU A 136 -8.93 -20.31 -3.98
N PRO A 137 -10.02 -21.08 -3.84
CA PRO A 137 -11.35 -20.56 -4.01
C PRO A 137 -11.61 -19.43 -3.02
N LYS A 138 -12.28 -18.37 -3.48
CA LYS A 138 -12.81 -17.27 -2.66
C LYS A 138 -13.53 -17.85 -1.45
N GLN A 139 -12.86 -17.93 -0.32
CA GLN A 139 -13.54 -18.06 0.96
C GLN A 139 -13.79 -16.65 1.46
N THR A 140 -15.05 -16.24 1.30
CA THR A 140 -15.58 -15.02 1.91
C THR A 140 -15.60 -15.25 3.42
N PHE A 141 -14.54 -14.83 4.10
CA PHE A 141 -14.50 -14.89 5.56
C PHE A 141 -15.43 -13.80 6.10
N VAL A 142 -16.55 -14.25 6.68
CA VAL A 142 -17.46 -13.43 7.49
C VAL A 142 -16.97 -13.55 8.93
N GLY A 143 -16.16 -12.58 9.37
CA GLY A 143 -15.71 -12.45 10.75
C GLY A 143 -16.51 -11.37 11.48
N GLU A 144 -17.18 -11.75 12.57
CA GLU A 144 -18.01 -10.88 13.41
C GLU A 144 -17.16 -9.93 14.26
N LEU A 145 -17.22 -8.62 14.01
CA LEU A 145 -17.01 -7.61 15.05
C LEU A 145 -18.30 -7.41 15.84
N GLY A 146 -18.16 -7.35 17.16
CA GLY A 146 -19.21 -7.34 18.17
C GLY A 146 -20.52 -6.61 17.82
N THR A 147 -21.61 -7.38 17.94
CA THR A 147 -22.97 -6.94 18.30
C THR A 147 -23.58 -5.78 17.52
N THR A 148 -23.72 -5.94 16.21
CA THR A 148 -25.03 -5.75 15.56
C THR A 148 -25.20 -6.86 14.54
N ARG A 149 -26.14 -7.79 14.81
CA ARG A 149 -26.48 -8.92 13.94
C ARG A 149 -26.94 -8.41 12.58
N VAL A 150 -26.02 -8.27 11.62
CA VAL A 150 -26.39 -8.09 10.21
C VAL A 150 -26.75 -9.47 9.67
N LYS A 151 -28.04 -9.79 9.72
CA LYS A 151 -28.58 -10.95 8.99
C LYS A 151 -28.30 -10.73 7.51
N CYS A 152 -27.37 -11.50 6.95
CA CYS A 152 -27.28 -11.71 5.51
C CYS A 152 -28.45 -12.60 5.09
N SER A 153 -29.61 -11.98 4.87
CA SER A 153 -30.68 -12.58 4.06
C SER A 153 -30.28 -12.47 2.60
N ASP A 154 -30.47 -13.55 1.84
CA ASP A 154 -30.25 -13.74 0.38
C ASP A 154 -30.90 -12.67 -0.52
N GLY A 155 -30.45 -11.43 -0.38
CA GLY A 155 -31.07 -10.26 -0.96
C GLY A 155 -30.42 -8.99 -0.42
N TYR A 156 -29.15 -8.77 -0.78
CA TYR A 156 -28.46 -7.50 -0.55
C TYR A 156 -29.11 -6.40 -1.41
N LYS A 157 -30.24 -5.87 -0.91
CA LYS A 157 -31.05 -4.85 -1.59
C LYS A 157 -30.21 -3.60 -1.86
N SER A 158 -30.33 -3.15 -3.11
CA SER A 158 -29.67 -2.04 -3.80
C SER A 158 -29.79 -0.62 -3.20
N SER A 159 -30.18 -0.46 -1.93
CA SER A 159 -30.48 0.87 -1.36
C SER A 159 -29.25 1.60 -0.80
N ARG A 160 -28.26 0.92 -0.22
CA ARG A 160 -27.03 1.57 0.30
C ARG A 160 -25.96 1.88 -0.75
N ARG A 161 -26.04 1.27 -1.95
CA ARG A 161 -25.19 1.67 -3.09
C ARG A 161 -25.38 3.14 -3.46
N ARG A 162 -26.58 3.69 -3.29
CA ARG A 162 -26.90 5.07 -3.68
C ARG A 162 -26.10 6.13 -2.90
N ASN A 163 -25.81 5.92 -1.61
CA ASN A 163 -25.13 6.94 -0.81
C ASN A 163 -23.60 6.91 -0.93
N ALA A 164 -22.99 5.73 -1.13
CA ALA A 164 -21.56 5.64 -1.42
C ALA A 164 -21.28 6.21 -2.83
N ILE A 165 -22.06 5.81 -3.84
CA ILE A 165 -21.90 6.33 -5.22
C ILE A 165 -22.26 7.83 -5.30
N ALA A 166 -23.10 8.37 -4.40
CA ALA A 166 -23.40 9.80 -4.37
C ALA A 166 -22.32 10.65 -3.68
N SER A 167 -21.56 10.10 -2.73
CA SER A 167 -20.52 10.85 -1.99
C SER A 167 -19.12 10.72 -2.59
N THR A 168 -18.80 9.57 -3.21
CA THR A 168 -17.48 9.32 -3.81
C THR A 168 -17.14 10.25 -5.00
N PRO A 169 -18.05 10.62 -5.91
CA PRO A 169 -17.70 11.44 -7.07
C PRO A 169 -17.27 12.84 -6.69
N GLN A 170 -17.95 13.51 -5.75
CA GLN A 170 -17.60 14.88 -5.35
C GLN A 170 -16.37 14.95 -4.42
N ALA A 171 -16.15 13.93 -3.58
CA ALA A 171 -14.98 13.86 -2.71
C ALA A 171 -13.70 13.43 -3.45
N CYS A 172 -13.83 12.61 -4.50
CA CYS A 172 -12.73 12.10 -5.32
C CYS A 172 -12.61 12.77 -6.70
N ALA A 173 -13.38 13.82 -7.04
CA ALA A 173 -13.26 14.53 -8.33
C ALA A 173 -12.22 15.67 -8.26
N PRO A 174 -11.02 15.50 -8.85
CA PRO A 174 -10.15 16.62 -9.19
C PRO A 174 -10.67 17.33 -10.44
N ARG A 175 -10.36 18.64 -10.56
CA ARG A 175 -10.73 19.46 -11.72
C ARG A 175 -9.91 19.13 -12.99
N SER A 176 -8.81 18.36 -12.87
CA SER A 176 -8.06 17.75 -13.99
C SER A 176 -7.18 16.55 -13.55
N PRO A 177 -6.79 15.61 -14.44
CA PRO A 177 -5.88 14.50 -14.10
C PRO A 177 -4.47 14.92 -13.69
N ALA A 178 -3.97 16.03 -14.26
CA ALA A 178 -2.67 16.60 -13.91
C ALA A 178 -2.65 17.13 -12.47
N ASP A 179 -3.78 17.70 -12.01
CA ASP A 179 -3.93 18.14 -10.63
C ASP A 179 -3.91 16.96 -9.63
N TYR A 180 -4.36 15.77 -10.04
CA TYR A 180 -4.40 14.61 -9.15
C TYR A 180 -2.99 14.07 -8.85
N ALA A 181 -2.18 13.88 -9.89
CA ALA A 181 -0.79 13.46 -9.73
C ALA A 181 0.00 14.48 -8.88
N GLN A 182 -0.16 15.78 -9.16
CA GLN A 182 0.50 16.83 -8.38
C GLN A 182 0.01 16.88 -6.92
N ARG A 183 -1.29 16.67 -6.66
CA ARG A 183 -1.82 16.60 -5.28
C ARG A 183 -1.29 15.39 -4.53
N LEU A 184 -1.27 14.21 -5.15
CA LEU A 184 -0.69 13.01 -4.56
C LEU A 184 0.78 13.22 -4.21
N ILE A 185 1.55 13.74 -5.16
CA ILE A 185 2.96 14.13 -4.99
C ILE A 185 3.13 15.10 -3.82
N LYS A 186 2.30 16.15 -3.74
CA LYS A 186 2.37 17.10 -2.62
C LYS A 186 1.99 16.48 -1.28
N SER A 187 1.08 15.50 -1.28
CA SER A 187 0.57 14.87 -0.06
C SER A 187 1.45 13.75 0.48
N LEU A 188 2.23 13.07 -0.37
CA LEU A 188 3.04 11.90 -0.01
C LEU A 188 4.54 12.25 -0.10
N GLY A 189 5.33 11.79 0.88
CA GLY A 189 6.77 12.01 0.89
C GLY A 189 7.18 13.50 0.87
N HIS A 190 6.42 14.38 1.53
CA HIS A 190 6.75 15.82 1.62
C HIS A 190 8.10 16.05 2.31
N GLU A 191 8.47 15.15 3.21
CA GLU A 191 9.64 15.29 4.07
C GLU A 191 10.88 14.56 3.54
N ASN A 192 10.86 14.13 2.26
CA ASN A 192 11.99 13.45 1.60
C ASN A 192 12.58 12.30 2.43
N VAL A 193 11.71 11.52 3.06
CA VAL A 193 12.09 10.33 3.81
C VAL A 193 12.70 9.27 2.90
#